data_AF-A0A3D1ADI7-F1
#
_entry.id   AF-A0A3D1ADI7-F1
#
_cell.length_a   1.000
_cell.length_b   1.000
_cell.length_c   1.000
_cell.angle_alpha   90.00
_cell.angle_beta   90.00
_cell.angle_gamma   90.00
#
_symmetry.space_group_name_H-M   'P 1'
#
loop_
_entity.id
_entity.type
_entity.pdbx_description
1 polymer ?
#
loop_
_entity_poly.entity_id
_entity_poly.type
_entity_poly.pdbx_seq_one_letter_code
_entity_poly.pdbx_strand_id
1 'polypeptide(L)'
;CDTCKAPCEKACRRGTIDKAVSIRAIIREIADHYKPSPVTDGSMQSPDAGETSGNITPPVHKKDKTLFQSRLGRFSEEERKRLKETVSTPSHCLHCACAGQKDCKLRMYATAEGIKRPRYDASSSQPAMNKVHIMNNMWFEQAKCIRCGLCVYNSDNGFTFKDRGFGMQVVIPDENRTNVTENLAELCPTGAIYVDSK
;
A
#
# COMPACT_ATOMS: atom_id res chain seq x y z
N CYS A 1 -9.65 10.42 23.64
CA CYS A 1 -10.31 9.81 22.44
C CYS A 1 -11.34 8.77 22.89
N ASP A 2 -12.08 9.06 23.95
CA ASP A 2 -12.51 8.01 24.91
C ASP A 2 -13.96 7.60 24.68
N THR A 3 -14.80 8.55 24.29
CA THR A 3 -16.21 8.34 23.91
C THR A 3 -16.42 8.28 22.40
N CYS A 4 -15.33 8.28 21.62
CA CYS A 4 -15.39 8.30 20.16
C CYS A 4 -15.81 6.93 19.58
N LYS A 5 -16.75 6.92 18.63
CA LYS A 5 -17.24 5.71 17.91
C LYS A 5 -16.22 5.09 16.91
N ALA A 6 -14.94 5.47 16.99
CA ALA A 6 -13.85 4.97 16.15
C ALA A 6 -14.10 4.98 14.63
N PRO A 7 -14.56 6.10 14.01
CA PRO A 7 -14.83 6.12 12.56
C PRO A 7 -13.57 5.84 11.72
N CYS A 8 -12.39 6.24 12.20
CA CYS A 8 -11.10 5.96 11.56
C CYS A 8 -10.79 4.45 11.48
N GLU A 9 -11.13 3.68 12.51
CA GLU A 9 -10.92 2.23 12.55
C GLU A 9 -11.97 1.51 11.69
N LYS A 10 -13.22 2.00 11.67
CA LYS A 10 -14.27 1.48 10.77
C LYS A 10 -13.93 1.63 9.28
N ALA A 11 -13.26 2.74 8.94
CA ALA A 11 -12.81 3.02 7.59
C ALA A 11 -11.49 2.33 7.22
N CYS A 12 -10.83 1.67 8.19
CA CYS A 12 -9.56 1.00 7.97
C CYS A 12 -9.74 -0.17 6.98
N ARG A 13 -9.11 -0.09 5.80
CA ARG A 13 -9.14 -1.17 4.80
C ARG A 13 -8.63 -2.50 5.37
N ARG A 14 -7.71 -2.46 6.33
CA ARG A 14 -7.20 -3.67 6.99
C ARG A 14 -8.27 -4.39 7.82
N GLY A 15 -9.19 -3.65 8.43
CA GLY A 15 -10.35 -4.22 9.13
C GLY A 15 -11.31 -4.99 8.23
N THR A 16 -11.19 -4.87 6.89
CA THR A 16 -11.93 -5.71 5.94
C THR A 16 -11.25 -7.05 5.66
N ILE A 17 -9.99 -7.22 6.09
CA ILE A 17 -9.20 -8.44 5.95
C ILE A 17 -9.15 -9.18 7.28
N ASP A 18 -8.62 -8.57 8.34
CA ASP A 18 -8.49 -9.17 9.67
C ASP A 18 -9.02 -8.22 10.77
N LYS A 19 -8.18 -7.38 11.37
CA LYS A 19 -8.51 -6.42 12.42
C LYS A 19 -8.05 -5.04 11.99
N ALA A 20 -8.89 -4.03 12.24
CA ALA A 20 -8.49 -2.66 12.01
C ALA A 20 -7.27 -2.30 12.89
N VAL A 21 -6.40 -1.44 12.35
CA VAL A 21 -5.33 -0.82 13.15
C VAL A 21 -5.98 -0.08 14.32
N SER A 22 -5.43 -0.23 15.52
CA SER A 22 -5.93 0.42 16.75
C SER A 22 -5.57 1.91 16.77
N ILE A 23 -6.05 2.67 15.78
CA ILE A 23 -5.77 4.09 15.57
C ILE A 23 -6.10 4.91 16.81
N ARG A 24 -7.16 4.58 17.56
CA ARG A 24 -7.50 5.27 18.82
C ARG A 24 -6.42 5.08 19.89
N ALA A 25 -5.84 3.88 19.97
CA ALA A 25 -4.75 3.62 20.90
C ALA A 25 -3.49 4.38 20.50
N ILE A 26 -3.13 4.35 19.20
CA ILE A 26 -1.99 5.10 18.67
C ILE A 26 -2.13 6.60 18.91
N ILE A 27 -3.31 7.19 18.65
CA ILE A 27 -3.55 8.62 18.89
C ILE A 27 -3.41 8.97 20.38
N ARG A 28 -3.92 8.11 21.28
CA ARG A 28 -3.79 8.33 22.73
C ARG A 28 -2.33 8.29 23.16
N GLU A 29 -1.61 7.24 22.76
CA GLU A 29 -0.19 7.10 23.02
C GLU A 29 0.58 8.35 22.56
N ILE A 30 0.39 8.77 21.30
CA ILE A 30 1.07 9.98 20.78
C ILE A 30 0.69 11.23 21.57
N ALA A 31 -0.58 11.41 21.94
CA ALA A 31 -1.01 12.57 22.72
C ALA A 31 -0.47 12.57 24.16
N ASP A 32 -0.32 11.39 24.75
CA ASP A 32 0.27 11.23 26.10
C ASP A 32 1.78 11.48 26.07
N HIS A 33 2.48 11.05 25.00
CA HIS A 33 3.91 11.32 24.78
C HIS A 33 4.19 12.77 24.40
N TYR A 34 3.37 13.35 23.52
CA TYR A 34 3.41 14.76 23.15
C TYR A 34 2.36 15.52 23.93
N LYS A 35 2.52 15.61 25.25
CA LYS A 35 1.85 16.68 25.99
C LYS A 35 2.35 17.99 25.38
N PRO A 36 1.49 18.82 24.77
CA PRO A 36 1.94 20.12 24.33
C PRO A 36 2.53 20.81 25.54
N SER A 37 3.76 21.30 25.42
CA SER A 37 4.34 22.18 26.44
C SER A 37 3.29 23.24 26.74
N PRO A 38 3.00 23.57 28.01
CA PRO A 38 2.08 24.64 28.31
C PRO A 38 2.54 25.83 27.49
N VAL A 39 1.66 26.30 26.60
CA VAL A 39 1.87 27.53 25.87
C VAL A 39 1.97 28.57 26.97
N THR A 40 3.19 28.97 27.33
CA THR A 40 3.39 30.11 28.21
C THR A 40 2.88 31.29 27.42
N ASP A 41 1.77 31.86 27.88
CA ASP A 41 1.27 33.16 27.42
C ASP A 41 2.47 34.11 27.29
N GLY A 42 2.81 34.43 26.05
CA GLY A 42 4.09 35.03 25.72
C GLY A 42 4.10 35.55 24.29
N SER A 43 3.29 36.59 24.07
CA SER A 43 3.37 37.55 22.98
C SER A 43 3.46 37.00 21.54
N MET A 44 2.30 36.80 20.92
CA MET A 44 2.09 37.42 19.60
C MET A 44 1.09 38.55 19.81
N GLN A 45 1.58 39.78 19.71
CA GLN A 45 0.76 40.99 19.67
C GLN A 45 -0.09 40.94 18.40
N SER A 46 -1.40 40.76 18.58
CA SER A 46 -2.39 41.20 17.61
C SER A 46 -2.69 42.68 17.92
N PRO A 47 -2.49 43.63 17.00
CA PRO A 47 -3.04 44.96 17.18
C PRO A 47 -4.55 44.95 16.87
N ASP A 48 -5.24 45.74 17.66
CA ASP A 48 -6.62 46.24 17.54
C ASP A 48 -7.78 45.31 17.95
N ALA A 49 -8.15 45.51 19.22
CA ALA A 49 -9.42 45.16 19.83
C ALA A 49 -10.56 46.00 19.24
N GLY A 50 -11.54 45.33 18.65
CA GLY A 50 -12.91 45.79 18.56
C GLY A 50 -13.79 44.88 19.42
N GLU A 51 -14.36 45.41 20.49
CA GLU A 51 -15.23 44.72 21.42
C GLU A 51 -16.50 44.19 20.73
N THR A 52 -16.80 42.90 20.86
CA THR A 52 -18.20 42.46 20.93
C THR A 52 -18.32 41.19 21.76
N SER A 53 -18.96 41.35 22.92
CA SER A 53 -19.45 40.27 23.77
C SER A 53 -20.38 39.34 22.98
N GLY A 54 -19.97 38.10 22.79
CA GLY A 54 -20.82 37.04 22.26
C GLY A 54 -20.19 35.69 22.56
N ASN A 55 -20.93 34.81 23.25
CA ASN A 55 -20.54 33.42 23.47
C ASN A 55 -20.39 32.70 22.11
N ILE A 56 -19.19 32.71 21.52
CA ILE A 56 -18.90 31.91 20.33
C ILE A 56 -18.66 30.48 20.82
N THR A 57 -19.74 29.73 20.93
CA THR A 57 -19.65 28.27 20.92
C THR A 57 -18.98 27.90 19.60
N PRO A 58 -17.84 27.18 19.58
CA PRO A 58 -17.18 26.82 18.33
C PRO A 58 -18.19 26.06 17.47
N PRO A 59 -18.29 26.36 16.16
CA PRO A 59 -19.23 25.66 15.30
C PRO A 59 -18.91 24.18 15.39
N VAL A 60 -19.88 23.40 15.89
CA VAL A 60 -19.84 21.94 15.80
C VAL A 60 -19.88 21.65 14.31
N HIS A 61 -18.71 21.59 13.67
CA HIS A 61 -18.57 21.09 12.32
C HIS A 61 -19.20 19.71 12.31
N LYS A 62 -20.40 19.60 11.71
CA LYS A 62 -21.03 18.32 11.43
C LYS A 62 -19.96 17.50 10.71
N LYS A 63 -19.42 16.49 11.39
CA LYS A 63 -18.42 15.58 10.80
C LYS A 63 -19.04 15.03 9.54
N ASP A 64 -18.58 15.54 8.41
CA ASP A 64 -19.03 15.07 7.12
C ASP A 64 -18.62 13.59 7.04
N LYS A 65 -19.62 12.71 7.13
CA LYS A 65 -19.40 11.26 7.13
C LYS A 65 -18.83 10.78 5.79
N THR A 66 -18.74 11.65 4.79
CA THR A 66 -18.13 11.39 3.49
C THR A 66 -16.61 11.61 3.45
N LEU A 67 -15.98 12.11 4.53
CA LEU A 67 -14.57 12.50 4.53
C LEU A 67 -13.55 11.37 4.30
N PHE A 68 -13.96 10.10 4.37
CA PHE A 68 -13.09 8.99 3.97
C PHE A 68 -13.42 8.49 2.56
N GLN A 69 -13.10 9.31 1.56
CA GLN A 69 -13.09 8.88 0.16
C GLN A 69 -11.79 8.10 -0.11
N SER A 70 -11.80 6.80 0.20
CA SER A 70 -10.80 5.90 -0.37
C SER A 70 -11.05 5.80 -1.88
N ARG A 71 -10.23 6.48 -2.69
CA ARG A 71 -10.21 6.29 -4.15
C ARG A 71 -9.82 4.86 -4.55
N LEU A 72 -9.19 4.13 -3.64
CA LEU A 72 -8.97 2.69 -3.78
C LEU A 72 -10.29 1.99 -3.47
N GLY A 73 -10.82 1.25 -4.45
CA GLY A 73 -12.02 0.44 -4.29
C GLY A 73 -11.94 -0.56 -3.12
N ARG A 74 -13.09 -1.16 -2.80
CA ARG A 74 -13.14 -2.28 -1.86
C ARG A 74 -12.51 -3.50 -2.52
N PHE A 75 -11.83 -4.32 -1.73
CA PHE A 75 -11.37 -5.62 -2.19
C PHE A 75 -12.56 -6.50 -2.58
N SER A 76 -12.42 -7.25 -3.68
CA SER A 76 -13.35 -8.31 -4.06
C SER A 76 -13.35 -9.43 -3.01
N GLU A 77 -14.35 -10.30 -3.04
CA GLU A 77 -14.42 -11.41 -2.09
C GLU A 77 -13.26 -12.40 -2.31
N GLU A 78 -12.85 -12.62 -3.55
CA GLU A 78 -11.69 -13.45 -3.91
C GLU A 78 -10.39 -12.84 -3.38
N GLU A 79 -10.21 -11.52 -3.56
CA GLU A 79 -9.04 -10.80 -3.04
C GLU A 79 -8.98 -10.86 -1.51
N ARG A 80 -10.12 -10.70 -0.82
CA ARG A 80 -10.18 -10.82 0.65
C ARG A 80 -9.80 -12.21 1.12
N LYS A 81 -10.30 -13.26 0.47
CA LYS A 81 -9.97 -14.65 0.81
C LYS A 81 -8.46 -14.88 0.72
N ARG A 82 -7.84 -14.49 -0.41
CA ARG A 82 -6.39 -14.63 -0.63
C ARG A 82 -5.56 -13.82 0.38
N LEU A 83 -5.97 -12.59 0.67
CA LEU A 83 -5.28 -11.74 1.64
C LEU A 83 -5.33 -12.31 3.06
N LYS A 84 -6.43 -12.94 3.46
CA LYS A 84 -6.54 -13.62 4.76
C LYS A 84 -5.59 -14.80 4.87
N GLU A 85 -5.44 -15.60 3.81
CA GLU A 85 -4.55 -16.77 3.78
C GLU A 85 -3.07 -16.39 3.91
N THR A 86 -2.66 -15.19 3.47
CA THR A 86 -1.26 -14.76 3.43
C THR A 86 -0.83 -13.97 4.68
N VAL A 87 -1.78 -13.52 5.49
CA VAL A 87 -1.51 -12.71 6.69
C VAL A 87 -1.29 -13.64 7.88
N SER A 88 -0.03 -13.83 8.28
CA SER A 88 0.34 -14.61 9.46
C SER A 88 0.70 -13.76 10.69
N THR A 89 0.99 -12.47 10.51
CA THR A 89 1.44 -11.56 11.59
C THR A 89 0.44 -10.44 11.90
N PRO A 90 0.22 -10.10 13.19
CA PRO A 90 -0.52 -8.89 13.58
C PRO A 90 0.13 -7.64 12.98
N SER A 91 -0.62 -6.84 12.22
CA SER A 91 -0.04 -5.79 11.37
C SER A 91 0.11 -4.43 12.07
N HIS A 92 1.32 -3.88 12.02
CA HIS A 92 1.57 -2.43 11.94
C HIS A 92 1.11 -1.91 10.56
N CYS A 93 0.58 -0.68 10.46
CA CYS A 93 -0.03 -0.09 9.24
C CYS A 93 0.58 -0.57 7.90
N LEU A 94 -0.26 -1.00 6.94
CA LEU A 94 0.04 -1.39 5.54
C LEU A 94 1.53 -1.47 5.15
N HIS A 95 2.27 -2.39 5.75
CA HIS A 95 3.54 -2.84 5.19
C HIS A 95 3.23 -3.65 3.93
N CYS A 96 4.13 -3.61 2.94
CA CYS A 96 3.97 -4.42 1.74
C CYS A 96 4.03 -5.91 2.14
N ALA A 97 2.95 -6.67 1.98
CA ALA A 97 2.93 -8.12 2.25
C ALA A 97 3.46 -8.96 1.07
N CYS A 98 4.18 -8.33 0.13
CA CYS A 98 4.74 -9.00 -1.03
C CYS A 98 5.90 -9.91 -0.59
N ALA A 99 5.92 -11.17 -1.02
CA ALA A 99 7.06 -12.07 -0.77
C ALA A 99 8.37 -11.50 -1.35
N GLY A 100 8.35 -10.97 -2.57
CA GLY A 100 9.47 -10.25 -3.19
C GLY A 100 9.68 -8.81 -2.69
N GLN A 101 9.40 -8.49 -1.42
CA GLN A 101 9.49 -7.10 -0.93
C GLN A 101 10.91 -6.63 -0.60
N LYS A 102 11.83 -7.55 -0.27
CA LYS A 102 13.11 -7.24 0.39
C LYS A 102 13.90 -6.16 -0.36
N ASP A 103 13.98 -6.27 -1.69
CA ASP A 103 14.77 -5.37 -2.55
C ASP A 103 13.93 -4.70 -3.67
N CYS A 104 12.67 -4.37 -3.36
CA CYS A 104 11.78 -3.74 -4.33
C CYS A 104 12.20 -2.29 -4.62
N LYS A 105 12.96 -2.08 -5.71
CA LYS A 105 13.44 -0.77 -6.18
C LYS A 105 12.30 0.22 -6.41
N LEU A 106 11.17 -0.25 -6.94
CA LEU A 106 9.97 0.59 -7.09
C LEU A 106 9.49 1.18 -5.76
N ARG A 107 9.49 0.39 -4.68
CA ARG A 107 9.12 0.87 -3.34
C ARG A 107 10.15 1.85 -2.82
N MET A 108 11.44 1.52 -2.94
CA MET A 108 12.54 2.36 -2.46
C MET A 108 12.51 3.75 -3.11
N TYR A 109 12.48 3.81 -4.44
CA TYR A 109 12.47 5.08 -5.16
C TYR A 109 11.16 5.84 -4.97
N ALA A 110 10.00 5.17 -4.95
CA ALA A 110 8.74 5.86 -4.66
C ALA A 110 8.73 6.49 -3.27
N THR A 111 9.32 5.83 -2.26
CA THR A 111 9.47 6.39 -0.92
C THR A 111 10.46 7.55 -0.90
N ALA A 112 11.63 7.41 -1.52
CA ALA A 112 12.67 8.44 -1.57
C ALA A 112 12.17 9.73 -2.25
N GLU A 113 11.46 9.58 -3.37
CA GLU A 113 10.87 10.69 -4.12
C GLU A 113 9.56 11.23 -3.49
N GLY A 114 9.13 10.66 -2.36
CA GLY A 114 7.91 11.06 -1.68
C GLY A 114 6.65 10.95 -2.56
N ILE A 115 6.61 9.97 -3.48
CA ILE A 115 5.49 9.76 -4.39
C ILE A 115 4.24 9.47 -3.56
N LYS A 116 3.31 10.41 -3.58
CA LYS A 116 2.00 10.28 -2.94
C LYS A 116 1.06 9.50 -3.87
N ARG A 117 0.02 8.89 -3.28
CA ARG A 117 -0.94 7.98 -3.94
C ARG A 117 -1.30 8.41 -5.38
N PRO A 118 -1.48 7.45 -6.30
CA PRO A 118 -1.70 7.78 -7.69
C PRO A 118 -2.94 8.68 -7.85
N ARG A 119 -2.75 9.73 -8.66
CA ARG A 119 -3.83 10.62 -9.11
C ARG A 119 -4.83 9.88 -10.00
N TYR A 120 -4.38 8.80 -10.63
CA TYR A 120 -5.08 8.03 -11.64
C TYR A 120 -5.64 6.72 -11.09
N ASP A 121 -6.74 6.27 -11.67
CA ASP A 121 -7.35 4.98 -11.35
C ASP A 121 -6.46 3.83 -11.81
N ALA A 122 -6.60 2.68 -11.15
CA ALA A 122 -5.89 1.47 -11.53
C ALA A 122 -6.38 1.02 -12.91
N SER A 123 -5.47 1.03 -13.90
CA SER A 123 -5.75 0.61 -15.27
C SER A 123 -5.45 -0.87 -15.54
N SER A 124 -4.85 -1.56 -14.58
CA SER A 124 -4.57 -3.00 -14.68
C SER A 124 -5.76 -3.81 -14.18
N SER A 125 -6.25 -4.71 -15.03
CA SER A 125 -7.23 -5.75 -14.66
C SER A 125 -6.58 -7.03 -14.12
N GLN A 126 -5.25 -7.04 -13.97
CA GLN A 126 -4.54 -8.24 -13.52
C GLN A 126 -4.88 -8.55 -12.07
N PRO A 127 -5.34 -9.77 -11.76
CA PRO A 127 -5.74 -10.13 -10.41
C PRO A 127 -4.53 -10.11 -9.47
N ALA A 128 -4.69 -9.49 -8.31
CA ALA A 128 -3.70 -9.55 -7.26
C ALA A 128 -3.44 -11.01 -6.83
N MET A 129 -2.20 -11.30 -6.44
CA MET A 129 -1.77 -12.60 -5.90
C MET A 129 -1.90 -13.78 -6.86
N ASN A 130 -2.05 -13.53 -8.17
CA ASN A 130 -1.92 -14.59 -9.16
C ASN A 130 -0.43 -14.92 -9.36
N LYS A 131 0.00 -16.05 -8.78
CA LYS A 131 1.39 -16.53 -8.80
C LYS A 131 1.52 -17.67 -9.80
N VAL A 132 2.49 -17.56 -10.70
CA VAL A 132 2.93 -18.62 -11.60
C VAL A 132 4.21 -19.21 -11.02
N HIS A 133 4.20 -20.51 -10.71
CA HIS A 133 5.41 -21.23 -10.35
C HIS A 133 6.27 -21.40 -11.60
N ILE A 134 7.56 -21.06 -11.52
CA ILE A 134 8.51 -21.21 -12.63
C ILE A 134 9.29 -22.51 -12.48
N MET A 135 10.15 -22.55 -11.46
CA MET A 135 11.03 -23.66 -11.10
C MET A 135 11.46 -23.52 -9.65
N ASN A 136 11.91 -24.60 -9.02
CA ASN A 136 12.40 -24.59 -7.63
C ASN A 136 11.43 -23.84 -6.69
N ASN A 137 11.90 -22.78 -6.02
CA ASN A 137 11.09 -21.88 -5.20
C ASN A 137 10.86 -20.51 -5.87
N MET A 138 11.04 -20.41 -7.19
CA MET A 138 10.92 -19.18 -7.96
C MET A 138 9.49 -18.97 -8.47
N TRP A 139 8.96 -17.78 -8.24
CA TRP A 139 7.58 -17.41 -8.55
C TRP A 139 7.52 -16.13 -9.38
N PHE A 140 6.49 -16.04 -10.23
CA PHE A 140 6.16 -14.87 -11.02
C PHE A 140 4.75 -14.35 -10.72
N GLU A 141 4.62 -13.06 -10.43
CA GLU A 141 3.36 -12.39 -10.14
C GLU A 141 3.09 -11.24 -11.11
N GLN A 142 2.22 -11.49 -12.09
CA GLN A 142 1.95 -10.56 -13.19
C GLN A 142 1.52 -9.16 -12.72
N ALA A 143 0.67 -9.10 -11.69
CA ALA A 143 0.13 -7.83 -11.18
C ALA A 143 1.20 -6.88 -10.60
N LYS A 144 2.41 -7.38 -10.32
CA LYS A 144 3.55 -6.60 -9.82
C LYS A 144 4.54 -6.21 -10.92
N CYS A 145 4.35 -6.73 -12.14
CA CYS A 145 5.25 -6.51 -13.26
C CYS A 145 5.02 -5.11 -13.86
N ILE A 146 6.07 -4.28 -13.89
CA ILE A 146 6.05 -2.98 -14.58
C ILE A 146 6.43 -3.07 -16.06
N ARG A 147 6.58 -4.30 -16.58
CA ARG A 147 6.85 -4.58 -18.00
C ARG A 147 8.15 -3.97 -18.52
N CYS A 148 9.18 -3.94 -17.68
CA CYS A 148 10.51 -3.42 -18.03
C CYS A 148 11.28 -4.29 -19.04
N GLY A 149 10.93 -5.57 -19.18
CA GLY A 149 11.58 -6.48 -20.13
C GLY A 149 12.89 -7.11 -19.66
N LEU A 150 13.40 -6.77 -18.47
CA LEU A 150 14.70 -7.29 -18.00
C LEU A 150 14.77 -8.81 -17.98
N CYS A 151 13.69 -9.49 -17.57
CA CYS A 151 13.64 -10.95 -17.60
C CYS A 151 13.57 -11.54 -19.02
N VAL A 152 13.00 -10.81 -19.98
CA VAL A 152 12.96 -11.22 -21.40
C VAL A 152 14.37 -11.14 -21.98
N TYR A 153 15.04 -10.00 -21.81
CA TYR A 153 16.34 -9.74 -22.43
C TYR A 153 17.52 -10.48 -21.77
N ASN A 154 17.38 -10.95 -20.53
CA ASN A 154 18.45 -11.63 -19.80
C ASN A 154 18.18 -13.13 -19.56
N SER A 155 17.20 -13.70 -20.28
CA SER A 155 16.93 -15.14 -20.28
C SER A 155 17.24 -15.73 -21.65
N ASP A 156 17.58 -17.02 -21.71
CA ASP A 156 17.85 -17.71 -22.98
C ASP A 156 16.53 -18.17 -23.63
N ASN A 157 15.72 -17.21 -24.09
CA ASN A 157 14.33 -17.44 -24.52
C ASN A 157 13.41 -17.97 -23.41
N GLY A 158 13.63 -17.59 -22.15
CA GLY A 158 12.75 -17.97 -21.02
C GLY A 158 11.43 -17.19 -21.01
N PHE A 159 11.52 -15.88 -20.72
CA PHE A 159 10.36 -14.98 -20.76
C PHE A 159 10.17 -14.35 -22.14
N THR A 160 8.93 -13.99 -22.47
CA THR A 160 8.60 -13.27 -23.71
C THR A 160 7.54 -12.20 -23.50
N PHE A 161 7.41 -11.30 -24.47
CA PHE A 161 6.29 -10.35 -24.54
C PHE A 161 5.12 -10.97 -25.31
N LYS A 162 3.92 -10.81 -24.76
CA LYS A 162 2.65 -11.13 -25.40
C LYS A 162 1.85 -9.83 -25.61
N ASP A 163 1.17 -9.73 -26.75
CA ASP A 163 0.35 -8.58 -27.14
C ASP A 163 1.15 -7.27 -27.27
N ARG A 164 0.46 -6.13 -27.41
CA ARG A 164 1.06 -4.80 -27.60
C ARG A 164 0.29 -3.69 -26.91
N GLY A 165 0.93 -2.53 -26.71
CA GLY A 165 0.32 -1.35 -26.09
C GLY A 165 -0.05 -1.56 -24.63
N PHE A 166 -1.17 -0.98 -24.17
CA PHE A 166 -1.61 -1.10 -22.77
C PHE A 166 -1.91 -2.54 -22.33
N GLY A 167 -2.29 -3.42 -23.28
CA GLY A 167 -2.55 -4.84 -23.04
C GLY A 167 -1.30 -5.72 -23.03
N MET A 168 -0.11 -5.16 -23.29
CA MET A 168 1.15 -5.91 -23.32
C MET A 168 1.39 -6.60 -21.98
N GLN A 169 1.81 -7.87 -22.03
CA GLN A 169 2.12 -8.71 -20.89
C GLN A 169 3.48 -9.37 -21.07
N VAL A 170 4.22 -9.52 -19.97
CA VAL A 170 5.35 -10.44 -19.91
C VAL A 170 4.79 -11.80 -19.51
N VAL A 171 5.18 -12.86 -20.20
CA VAL A 171 4.72 -14.23 -19.93
C VAL A 171 5.89 -15.22 -20.01
N ILE A 172 5.71 -16.40 -19.43
CA ILE A 172 6.65 -17.53 -19.51
C ILE A 172 5.93 -18.71 -20.17
N PRO A 173 6.26 -19.05 -21.43
CA PRO A 173 5.75 -20.27 -22.07
C PRO A 173 6.21 -21.52 -21.30
N ASP A 174 5.35 -22.55 -21.22
CA ASP A 174 5.67 -23.75 -20.44
C ASP A 174 6.90 -24.49 -20.96
N GLU A 175 7.07 -24.53 -22.27
CA GLU A 175 8.24 -25.09 -22.97
C GLU A 175 9.56 -24.34 -22.69
N ASN A 176 9.48 -23.09 -22.26
CA ASN A 176 10.65 -22.23 -22.04
C ASN A 176 11.09 -22.14 -20.58
N ARG A 177 10.37 -22.81 -19.65
CA ARG A 177 10.65 -22.73 -18.22
C ARG A 177 12.07 -23.16 -17.87
N THR A 178 12.64 -24.11 -18.60
CA THR A 178 14.02 -24.59 -18.40
C THR A 178 15.08 -23.54 -18.69
N ASN A 179 14.73 -22.49 -19.43
CA ASN A 179 15.67 -21.46 -19.87
C ASN A 179 15.68 -20.22 -18.96
N VAL A 180 15.00 -20.33 -17.82
CA VAL A 180 15.02 -19.31 -16.77
C VAL A 180 16.03 -19.70 -15.69
N THR A 181 16.70 -18.72 -15.11
CA THR A 181 17.61 -18.95 -13.98
C THR A 181 17.19 -18.07 -12.79
N GLU A 182 17.53 -18.50 -11.57
CA GLU A 182 17.15 -17.79 -10.35
C GLU A 182 17.74 -16.36 -10.29
N ASN A 183 18.87 -16.11 -10.96
CA ASN A 183 19.48 -14.78 -11.07
C ASN A 183 18.55 -13.72 -11.69
N LEU A 184 17.55 -14.14 -12.48
CA LEU A 184 16.55 -13.19 -13.00
C LEU A 184 15.71 -12.53 -11.90
N ALA A 185 15.59 -13.16 -10.73
CA ALA A 185 14.89 -12.57 -9.59
C ALA A 185 15.59 -11.29 -9.11
N GLU A 186 16.92 -11.26 -9.12
CA GLU A 186 17.72 -10.10 -8.71
C GLU A 186 17.63 -8.94 -9.71
N LEU A 187 17.40 -9.27 -10.99
CA LEU A 187 17.19 -8.28 -12.05
C LEU A 187 15.82 -7.62 -11.97
N CYS A 188 14.82 -8.27 -11.36
CA CYS A 188 13.47 -7.74 -11.29
C CYS A 188 13.45 -6.46 -10.41
N PRO A 189 13.09 -5.28 -10.95
CA PRO A 189 13.08 -4.04 -10.18
C PRO A 189 11.87 -3.94 -9.23
N THR A 190 10.99 -4.93 -9.29
CA THR A 190 9.82 -5.08 -8.43
C THR A 190 9.81 -6.50 -7.84
N GLY A 191 8.91 -6.76 -6.89
CA GLY A 191 8.69 -8.13 -6.40
C GLY A 191 7.86 -9.01 -7.34
N ALA A 192 7.94 -8.79 -8.66
CA ALA A 192 7.19 -9.59 -9.63
C ALA A 192 7.83 -10.95 -9.86
N ILE A 193 9.15 -11.03 -9.87
CA ILE A 193 9.90 -12.29 -9.90
C ILE A 193 10.67 -12.36 -8.59
N TYR A 194 10.54 -13.46 -7.85
CA TYR A 194 11.23 -13.65 -6.59
C TYR A 194 11.46 -15.13 -6.30
N VAL A 195 12.48 -15.43 -5.51
CA VAL A 195 12.70 -16.75 -4.92
C VAL A 195 12.16 -16.72 -3.50
N ASP A 196 11.25 -17.63 -3.19
CA ASP A 196 10.68 -17.76 -1.86
C ASP A 196 11.70 -18.45 -0.94
N SER A 197 12.13 -17.75 0.10
CA SER A 197 13.02 -18.30 1.12
C SER A 197 12.13 -19.05 2.10
N LYS A 198 12.11 -20.39 2.02
CA LYS A 198 11.43 -21.23 3.02
C LYS A 198 11.94 -20.94 4.43
#